data_AF-A0A239L769-F1
#
_entry.id   AF-A0A239L769-F1
#
_cell.length_a   1.000
_cell.length_b   1.000
_cell.length_c   1.000
_cell.angle_alpha   90.00
_cell.angle_beta   90.00
_cell.angle_gamma   90.00
#
_symmetry.space_group_name_H-M   'P 1'
#
loop_
_entity.id
_entity.type
_entity.pdbx_description
1 polymer ?
#
loop_
_entity_poly.entity_id
_entity_poly.type
_entity_poly.pdbx_seq_one_letter_code
_entity_poly.pdbx_strand_id
1 'polypeptide(L)'
;MSWNLAYLCTTSTPAAQLGGLPYETTSLLRTRHLPQGAPTSPALANLAARRLDIRLTGLARSMDMRYTRYADDLAFSGACDVDKVLWVVWQIVRDEGFSLNPTKTRVRRAHKRQQLTGLVVNDWPAVPRKEYDELRAILHNCARTGPEEQNCNGHNDFRAHLYGRIARVGETSEARRRKLLDLAERVFGGSAHVHENT
;
A
#
# COMPACT_ATOMS: atom_id res chain seq x y z
N MET A 1 -17.33 28.62 8.51
CA MET A 1 -16.19 28.03 9.26
C MET A 1 -15.36 27.03 8.45
N SER A 2 -15.93 26.25 7.51
CA SER A 2 -15.19 25.25 6.71
C SER A 2 -14.12 25.84 5.75
N TRP A 3 -14.37 27.02 5.17
CA TRP A 3 -13.46 27.65 4.20
C TRP A 3 -12.10 28.07 4.79
N ASN A 4 -12.07 28.52 6.04
CA ASN A 4 -10.82 28.95 6.68
C ASN A 4 -9.86 27.78 6.94
N LEU A 5 -10.40 26.61 7.33
CA LEU A 5 -9.59 25.42 7.56
C LEU A 5 -9.01 24.87 6.25
N ALA A 6 -9.83 24.85 5.17
CA ALA A 6 -9.34 24.48 3.85
C ALA A 6 -8.19 25.40 3.40
N TYR A 7 -8.27 26.70 3.68
CA TYR A 7 -7.23 27.66 3.31
C TYR A 7 -5.91 27.45 4.07
N LEU A 8 -5.99 27.09 5.36
CA LEU A 8 -4.84 26.81 6.22
C LEU A 8 -4.18 25.47 5.92
N CYS A 9 -4.95 24.48 5.47
CA CYS A 9 -4.45 23.12 5.25
C CYS A 9 -4.08 22.83 3.80
N THR A 10 -4.36 23.73 2.86
CA THR A 10 -4.03 23.56 1.44
C THR A 10 -2.97 24.55 0.97
N THR A 11 -2.09 24.07 0.11
CA THR A 11 -1.06 24.86 -0.57
C THR A 11 -1.30 24.85 -2.08
N SER A 12 -0.72 25.81 -2.78
CA SER A 12 -0.57 25.80 -4.22
C SER A 12 0.92 25.93 -4.51
N THR A 13 1.48 25.03 -5.32
CA THR A 13 2.91 25.04 -5.61
C THR A 13 3.25 26.26 -6.47
N PRO A 14 4.17 27.14 -6.04
CA PRO A 14 4.58 28.30 -6.82
C PRO A 14 5.12 27.89 -8.19
N ALA A 15 4.84 28.69 -9.23
CA ALA A 15 5.24 28.38 -10.60
C ALA A 15 6.75 28.13 -10.78
N ALA A 16 7.59 28.79 -9.96
CA ALA A 16 9.03 28.60 -9.96
C ALA A 16 9.49 27.18 -9.55
N GLN A 17 8.67 26.44 -8.81
CA GLN A 17 8.97 25.07 -8.35
C GLN A 17 8.40 23.98 -9.27
N LEU A 18 7.68 24.37 -10.33
CA LEU A 18 7.01 23.44 -11.26
C LEU A 18 7.86 23.09 -12.50
N GLY A 19 9.07 23.65 -12.60
CA GLY A 19 9.98 23.39 -13.72
C GLY A 19 10.37 21.91 -13.81
N GLY A 20 10.27 21.34 -15.01
CA GLY A 20 10.68 19.95 -15.29
C GLY A 20 9.63 18.87 -15.01
N LEU A 21 8.43 19.22 -14.52
CA LEU A 21 7.32 18.27 -14.34
C LEU A 21 6.43 18.19 -15.59
N PRO A 22 5.79 17.02 -15.86
CA PRO A 22 4.79 16.89 -16.92
C PRO A 22 3.64 17.88 -16.76
N TYR A 23 3.07 18.34 -17.89
CA TYR A 23 2.00 19.35 -17.91
C TYR A 23 0.82 18.98 -16.99
N GLU A 24 0.36 17.73 -17.04
CA GLU A 24 -0.73 17.23 -16.18
C GLU A 24 -0.42 17.42 -14.69
N THR A 25 0.78 17.06 -14.25
CA THR A 25 1.23 17.20 -12.87
C THR A 25 1.32 18.67 -12.47
N THR A 26 1.87 19.53 -13.33
CA THR A 26 1.96 20.97 -13.06
C THR A 26 0.58 21.62 -12.96
N SER A 27 -0.38 21.21 -13.79
CA SER A 27 -1.76 21.70 -13.74
C SER A 27 -2.42 21.38 -12.40
N LEU A 28 -2.27 20.14 -11.92
CA LEU A 28 -2.80 19.72 -10.62
C LEU A 28 -2.18 20.49 -9.45
N LEU A 29 -0.85 20.63 -9.41
CA LEU A 29 -0.14 21.29 -8.31
C LEU A 29 -0.33 22.82 -8.26
N ARG A 30 -0.79 23.44 -9.35
CA ARG A 30 -1.20 24.85 -9.38
C ARG A 30 -2.51 25.11 -8.66
N THR A 31 -3.37 24.10 -8.53
CA THR A 31 -4.60 24.19 -7.74
C THR A 31 -4.33 23.94 -6.27
N ARG A 32 -5.21 24.42 -5.38
CA ARG A 32 -5.09 24.18 -3.94
C ARG A 32 -5.21 22.69 -3.65
N HIS A 33 -4.19 22.13 -3.03
CA HIS A 33 -4.11 20.73 -2.65
C HIS A 33 -3.53 20.58 -1.25
N LEU A 34 -3.79 19.45 -0.58
CA LEU A 34 -3.13 19.15 0.68
C LEU A 34 -1.63 18.92 0.40
N PRO A 35 -0.72 19.58 1.14
CA PRO A 35 0.71 19.29 1.01
C PRO A 35 0.97 17.83 1.35
N GLN A 36 1.66 17.12 0.45
CA GLN A 36 2.08 15.75 0.71
C GLN A 36 3.04 15.73 1.90
N GLY A 37 2.71 14.95 2.94
CA GLY A 37 3.54 14.81 4.14
C GLY A 37 3.14 15.71 5.32
N ALA A 38 2.11 16.55 5.21
CA ALA A 38 1.58 17.20 6.40
C ALA A 38 0.94 16.17 7.35
N PRO A 39 1.27 16.18 8.66
CA PRO A 39 0.76 15.20 9.62
C PRO A 39 -0.77 15.24 9.75
N THR A 40 -1.41 16.34 9.37
CA THR A 40 -2.87 16.54 9.38
C THR A 40 -3.57 16.01 8.11
N SER A 41 -2.82 15.78 7.03
CA SER A 41 -3.39 15.37 5.74
C SER A 41 -4.20 14.06 5.80
N PRO A 42 -3.80 13.01 6.56
CA PRO A 42 -4.59 11.77 6.60
C PRO A 42 -5.93 11.96 7.31
N ALA A 43 -5.95 12.77 8.38
CA ALA A 43 -7.18 13.05 9.13
C ALA A 43 -8.17 13.87 8.28
N LEU A 44 -7.67 14.86 7.53
CA LEU A 44 -8.48 15.66 6.62
C LEU A 44 -9.03 14.84 5.45
N ALA A 45 -8.22 13.95 4.87
CA ALA A 45 -8.67 13.06 3.81
C ALA A 45 -9.81 12.13 4.29
N ASN A 46 -9.68 11.56 5.49
CA ASN A 46 -10.73 10.74 6.09
C ASN A 46 -12.01 11.54 6.39
N LEU A 47 -11.86 12.78 6.86
CA LEU A 47 -13.01 13.65 7.10
C LEU A 47 -13.76 13.98 5.81
N ALA A 48 -13.04 14.27 4.73
CA ALA A 48 -13.61 14.52 3.41
C ALA A 48 -14.34 13.28 2.85
N ALA A 49 -13.79 12.09 3.06
CA ALA A 49 -14.39 10.82 2.62
C ALA A 49 -15.55 10.32 3.52
N ARG A 50 -15.84 10.97 4.65
CA ARG A 50 -16.80 10.46 5.65
C ARG A 50 -18.20 10.20 5.08
N ARG A 51 -18.73 11.12 4.26
CA ARG A 51 -20.06 10.96 3.66
C ARG A 51 -20.10 9.84 2.63
N LEU A 52 -19.05 9.73 1.82
CA LEU A 52 -18.83 8.62 0.90
C LEU A 52 -18.84 7.29 1.64
N ASP A 53 -18.05 7.17 2.71
CA ASP A 53 -17.98 5.95 3.52
C ASP A 53 -19.33 5.54 4.11
N ILE A 54 -20.13 6.50 4.59
CA ILE A 54 -21.48 6.22 5.12
C ILE A 54 -22.38 5.64 4.03
N ARG A 55 -22.41 6.24 2.84
CA ARG A 55 -23.27 5.78 1.73
C ARG A 55 -22.83 4.43 1.19
N LEU A 56 -21.52 4.23 0.99
CA LEU A 56 -20.98 2.96 0.51
C LEU A 56 -21.16 1.83 1.53
N THR A 57 -21.05 2.13 2.83
CA THR A 57 -21.37 1.18 3.89
C THR A 57 -22.86 0.81 3.87
N GLY A 58 -23.75 1.79 3.69
CA GLY A 58 -25.19 1.55 3.56
C GLY A 58 -25.54 0.67 2.35
N LEU A 59 -24.92 0.95 1.20
CA LEU A 59 -25.04 0.13 -0.01
C LEU A 59 -24.58 -1.31 0.22
N ALA A 60 -23.41 -1.48 0.84
CA ALA A 60 -22.88 -2.82 1.09
C ALA A 60 -23.82 -3.62 2.01
N ARG A 61 -24.33 -3.00 3.08
CA ARG A 61 -25.29 -3.63 4.00
C ARG A 61 -26.61 -4.01 3.31
N SER A 62 -27.13 -3.18 2.41
CA SER A 62 -28.38 -3.49 1.71
C SER A 62 -28.27 -4.63 0.70
N MET A 63 -27.05 -5.02 0.34
CA MET A 63 -26.74 -6.10 -0.60
C MET A 63 -26.03 -7.29 0.05
N ASP A 64 -25.97 -7.36 1.38
CA ASP A 64 -25.22 -8.38 2.14
C ASP A 64 -23.74 -8.50 1.73
N MET A 65 -23.12 -7.34 1.50
CA MET A 65 -21.72 -7.19 1.15
C MET A 65 -20.93 -6.51 2.28
N ARG A 66 -19.61 -6.68 2.25
CA ARG A 66 -18.67 -5.97 3.10
C ARG A 66 -17.91 -4.93 2.29
N TYR A 67 -17.90 -3.70 2.81
CA TYR A 67 -17.12 -2.58 2.29
C TYR A 67 -15.93 -2.30 3.22
N THR A 68 -14.77 -2.03 2.62
CA THR A 68 -13.56 -1.60 3.32
C THR A 68 -12.85 -0.54 2.49
N ARG A 69 -12.31 0.49 3.15
CA ARG A 69 -11.49 1.53 2.52
C ARG A 69 -10.10 1.59 3.14
N TYR A 70 -9.07 1.71 2.30
CA TYR A 70 -7.71 2.03 2.71
C TYR A 70 -7.21 3.21 1.88
N ALA A 71 -7.03 4.37 2.51
CA ALA A 71 -6.76 5.62 1.80
C ALA A 71 -7.78 5.86 0.66
N ASP A 72 -7.35 5.84 -0.60
CA ASP A 72 -8.17 5.97 -1.82
C ASP A 72 -8.69 4.62 -2.37
N ASP A 73 -8.19 3.49 -1.88
CA ASP A 73 -8.60 2.17 -2.33
C ASP A 73 -9.92 1.75 -1.68
N LEU A 74 -10.94 1.52 -2.51
CA LEU A 74 -12.25 1.00 -2.13
C LEU A 74 -12.34 -0.49 -2.46
N ALA A 75 -12.75 -1.32 -1.50
CA ALA A 75 -12.94 -2.75 -1.71
C ALA A 75 -14.31 -3.22 -1.24
N PHE A 76 -14.94 -4.05 -2.07
CA PHE A 76 -16.23 -4.69 -1.83
C PHE A 76 -16.07 -6.20 -1.93
N SER A 77 -16.64 -6.94 -0.98
CA SER A 77 -16.65 -8.40 -0.98
C SER A 77 -18.04 -8.94 -0.63
N GLY A 78 -18.47 -9.99 -1.32
CA GLY A 78 -19.80 -10.59 -1.16
C GLY A 78 -20.33 -11.16 -2.47
N ALA A 79 -21.38 -11.98 -2.39
CA ALA A 79 -22.12 -12.42 -3.57
C ALA A 79 -23.02 -11.27 -4.06
N CYS A 80 -22.87 -10.86 -5.31
CA CYS A 80 -23.61 -9.70 -5.83
C CYS A 80 -23.73 -9.72 -7.35
N ASP A 81 -24.69 -8.93 -7.84
CA ASP A 81 -24.71 -8.46 -9.22
C ASP A 81 -23.66 -7.34 -9.37
N VAL A 82 -22.54 -7.69 -9.99
CA VAL A 82 -21.37 -6.82 -10.11
C VAL A 82 -21.69 -5.55 -10.88
N ASP A 83 -22.47 -5.63 -11.95
CA ASP A 83 -22.75 -4.49 -12.81
C ASP A 83 -23.64 -3.48 -12.08
N LYS A 84 -24.64 -4.00 -11.35
CA LYS A 84 -25.48 -3.18 -10.48
C LYS A 84 -24.65 -2.49 -9.39
N VAL A 85 -23.77 -3.23 -8.70
CA VAL A 85 -22.92 -2.66 -7.65
C VAL A 85 -22.02 -1.57 -8.22
N LEU A 86 -21.31 -1.86 -9.32
CA LEU A 86 -20.39 -0.90 -9.96
C LEU A 86 -21.12 0.37 -10.38
N TRP A 87 -22.32 0.24 -10.96
CA TRP A 87 -23.11 1.39 -11.36
C TRP A 87 -23.51 2.26 -10.16
N VAL A 88 -24.04 1.67 -9.08
CA VAL A 88 -24.44 2.44 -7.89
C VAL A 88 -23.24 3.07 -7.19
N VAL A 89 -22.13 2.34 -7.07
CA VAL A 89 -20.87 2.88 -6.49
C VAL A 89 -20.40 4.08 -7.30
N TRP A 90 -20.43 4.00 -8.64
CA TRP A 90 -20.03 5.12 -9.50
C TRP A 90 -20.91 6.36 -9.28
N GLN A 91 -22.24 6.20 -9.15
CA GLN A 91 -23.14 7.32 -8.84
C GLN A 91 -22.80 7.93 -7.48
N ILE A 92 -22.66 7.11 -6.43
CA ILE A 92 -22.35 7.59 -5.09
C ILE A 92 -21.01 8.35 -5.07
N VAL A 93 -19.96 7.80 -5.69
CA VAL A 93 -18.64 8.42 -5.75
C VAL A 93 -18.71 9.79 -6.44
N ARG A 94 -19.41 9.86 -7.57
CA ARG A 94 -19.60 11.10 -8.32
C ARG A 94 -20.40 12.15 -7.53
N ASP A 95 -21.47 11.73 -6.87
CA ASP A 95 -22.32 12.61 -6.05
C ASP A 95 -21.55 13.23 -4.87
N GLU A 96 -20.60 12.48 -4.29
CA GLU A 96 -19.74 12.96 -3.21
C GLU A 96 -18.54 13.77 -3.71
N GLY A 97 -18.46 14.05 -5.03
CA GLY A 97 -17.43 14.91 -5.63
C GLY A 97 -16.11 14.21 -5.95
N PHE A 98 -16.10 12.87 -5.97
CA PHE A 98 -14.92 12.06 -6.29
C PHE A 98 -15.02 11.47 -7.70
N SER A 99 -13.90 10.96 -8.21
CA SER A 99 -13.83 10.26 -9.49
C SER A 99 -13.23 8.87 -9.31
N LEU A 100 -13.83 7.87 -9.97
CA LEU A 100 -13.28 6.52 -10.02
C LEU A 100 -12.22 6.43 -11.12
N ASN A 101 -11.13 5.71 -10.83
CA ASN A 101 -10.16 5.36 -11.85
C ASN A 101 -10.57 4.04 -12.54
N PRO A 102 -11.02 4.07 -13.81
CA PRO A 102 -11.46 2.86 -14.51
C PRO A 102 -10.32 1.85 -14.71
N THR A 103 -9.09 2.33 -14.84
CA THR A 103 -7.90 1.47 -14.95
C THR A 103 -7.55 0.77 -13.65
N LYS A 104 -7.98 1.28 -12.49
CA LYS A 104 -7.81 0.59 -11.19
C LYS A 104 -9.02 -0.27 -10.82
N THR A 105 -10.18 -0.04 -11.43
CA THR A 105 -11.41 -0.78 -11.13
C THR A 105 -11.30 -2.22 -11.64
N ARG A 106 -11.37 -3.21 -10.73
CA ARG A 106 -11.18 -4.62 -11.05
C ARG A 106 -12.17 -5.50 -10.32
N VAL A 107 -12.76 -6.45 -11.04
CA VAL A 107 -13.63 -7.48 -10.49
C VAL A 107 -12.85 -8.79 -10.44
N ARG A 108 -12.76 -9.41 -9.26
CA ARG A 108 -12.00 -10.65 -9.04
C ARG A 108 -12.89 -11.73 -8.44
N ARG A 109 -13.15 -12.79 -9.22
CA ARG A 109 -13.88 -13.98 -8.76
C ARG A 109 -13.00 -14.79 -7.79
N ALA A 110 -13.64 -15.53 -6.87
CA ALA A 110 -12.96 -16.29 -5.81
C ALA A 110 -11.88 -17.28 -6.31
N HIS A 111 -12.11 -17.92 -7.47
CA HIS A 111 -11.15 -18.86 -8.08
C HIS A 111 -9.92 -18.18 -8.69
N LYS A 112 -9.91 -16.85 -8.81
CA LYS A 112 -8.75 -16.09 -9.30
C LYS A 112 -8.01 -15.50 -8.11
N ARG A 113 -6.71 -15.30 -8.25
CA ARG A 113 -5.92 -14.56 -7.26
C ARG A 113 -6.50 -13.16 -7.04
N GLN A 114 -6.82 -12.86 -5.79
CA GLN A 114 -7.31 -11.57 -5.32
C GLN A 114 -6.18 -10.87 -4.59
N GLN A 115 -5.80 -9.68 -5.07
CA GLN A 115 -4.75 -8.87 -4.45
C GLN A 115 -5.31 -7.51 -4.07
N LEU A 116 -5.09 -7.10 -2.82
CA LEU A 116 -5.48 -5.82 -2.27
C LEU A 116 -4.30 -5.27 -1.47
N THR A 117 -3.96 -3.99 -1.67
CA THR A 117 -2.85 -3.31 -0.96
C THR A 117 -1.52 -4.09 -0.93
N GLY A 118 -1.24 -4.86 -1.99
CA GLY A 118 -0.04 -5.69 -2.09
C GLY A 118 -0.16 -7.09 -1.48
N LEU A 119 -1.19 -7.38 -0.69
CA LEU A 119 -1.46 -8.69 -0.09
C LEU A 119 -2.42 -9.52 -0.92
N VAL A 120 -2.25 -10.84 -0.90
CA VAL A 120 -3.22 -11.81 -1.43
C VAL A 120 -4.28 -12.05 -0.37
N VAL A 121 -5.56 -11.93 -0.73
CA VAL A 121 -6.67 -11.90 0.23
C VAL A 121 -7.75 -12.97 -0.01
N ASN A 122 -7.44 -14.01 -0.81
CA ASN A 122 -8.39 -15.07 -1.16
C ASN A 122 -9.02 -15.75 0.07
N ASP A 123 -8.21 -16.12 1.06
CA ASP A 123 -8.66 -16.76 2.30
C ASP A 123 -8.27 -15.92 3.53
N TRP A 124 -6.98 -15.59 3.63
CA TRP A 124 -6.42 -14.73 4.67
C TRP A 124 -5.38 -13.79 4.04
N PRO A 125 -5.25 -12.52 4.51
CA PRO A 125 -4.23 -11.60 4.02
C PRO A 125 -2.82 -12.22 4.15
N ALA A 126 -2.17 -12.44 3.00
CA ALA A 126 -0.87 -13.07 2.93
C ALA A 126 0.04 -12.36 1.94
N VAL A 127 1.33 -12.25 2.28
CA VAL A 127 2.34 -11.78 1.33
C VAL A 127 2.36 -12.71 0.10
N PRO A 128 2.46 -12.15 -1.13
CA PRO A 128 2.60 -12.94 -2.35
C PRO A 128 3.68 -14.03 -2.25
N ARG A 129 3.35 -15.24 -2.72
CA ARG A 129 4.32 -16.35 -2.73
C ARG A 129 5.63 -15.98 -3.44
N LYS A 130 5.54 -15.25 -4.55
CA LYS A 130 6.71 -14.76 -5.30
C LYS A 130 7.65 -13.93 -4.42
N GLU A 131 7.12 -13.01 -3.61
CA GLU A 131 7.93 -12.16 -2.72
C GLU A 131 8.61 -12.99 -1.61
N TYR A 132 7.91 -14.00 -1.06
CA TYR A 132 8.50 -14.95 -0.12
C TYR A 132 9.62 -15.80 -0.75
N ASP A 133 9.36 -16.35 -1.94
CA ASP A 133 10.30 -17.21 -2.65
C ASP A 133 11.56 -16.42 -3.09
N GLU A 134 11.40 -15.18 -3.54
CA GLU A 134 12.50 -14.26 -3.84
C GLU A 134 13.35 -13.97 -2.60
N LEU A 135 12.72 -13.62 -1.48
CA LEU A 135 13.44 -13.34 -0.24
C LEU A 135 14.19 -14.57 0.28
N ARG A 136 13.55 -15.75 0.20
CA ARG A 136 14.19 -17.02 0.55
C ARG A 136 15.37 -17.33 -0.35
N ALA A 137 15.25 -17.09 -1.67
CA ALA A 137 16.33 -17.30 -2.62
C ALA A 137 17.51 -16.37 -2.36
N ILE A 138 17.25 -15.09 -2.06
CA ILE A 138 18.29 -14.12 -1.68
C ILE A 138 19.04 -14.61 -0.45
N LEU A 139 18.33 -14.95 0.64
CA LEU A 139 18.96 -15.42 1.88
C LEU A 139 19.78 -16.70 1.66
N HIS A 140 19.25 -17.64 0.87
CA HIS A 140 19.97 -18.86 0.50
C HIS A 140 21.25 -18.55 -0.30
N ASN A 141 21.18 -17.63 -1.26
CA ASN A 141 22.35 -17.23 -2.04
C ASN A 141 23.38 -16.48 -1.20
N CYS A 142 22.94 -15.60 -0.28
CA CYS A 142 23.82 -14.92 0.66
C CYS A 142 24.65 -15.91 1.48
N ALA A 143 24.07 -17.05 1.86
CA ALA A 143 24.79 -18.10 2.58
C ALA A 143 25.90 -18.78 1.75
N ARG A 144 25.82 -18.70 0.41
CA ARG A 144 26.78 -19.33 -0.52
C ARG A 144 27.83 -18.35 -1.05
N THR A 145 27.41 -17.14 -1.40
CA THR A 145 28.24 -16.14 -2.09
C THR A 145 28.56 -14.91 -1.24
N GLY A 146 27.98 -14.82 -0.05
CA GLY A 146 28.07 -13.65 0.81
C GLY A 146 26.96 -12.60 0.52
N PRO A 147 26.64 -11.73 1.49
CA PRO A 147 25.58 -10.73 1.36
C PRO A 147 25.86 -9.64 0.31
N GLU A 148 27.12 -9.23 0.17
CA GLU A 148 27.51 -8.13 -0.73
C GLU A 148 27.23 -8.46 -2.20
N GLU A 149 27.49 -9.69 -2.64
CA GLU A 149 27.21 -10.13 -4.02
C GLU A 149 25.71 -10.14 -4.35
N GLN A 150 24.85 -10.29 -3.32
CA GLN A 150 23.39 -10.26 -3.50
C GLN A 150 22.80 -8.86 -3.37
N ASN A 151 23.59 -7.86 -2.98
CA ASN A 151 23.16 -6.46 -2.88
C ASN A 151 23.16 -5.76 -4.26
N CYS A 152 22.46 -6.35 -5.24
CA CYS A 152 22.46 -5.84 -6.62
C CYS A 152 21.86 -4.43 -6.77
N ASN A 153 21.08 -3.99 -5.79
CA ASN A 153 20.40 -2.69 -5.79
C ASN A 153 21.16 -1.61 -4.98
N GLY A 154 22.33 -1.93 -4.43
CA GLY A 154 23.14 -0.96 -3.68
C GLY A 154 22.46 -0.42 -2.43
N HIS A 155 21.76 -1.26 -1.66
CA HIS A 155 21.16 -0.86 -0.40
C HIS A 155 22.25 -0.53 0.64
N ASN A 156 22.19 0.68 1.22
CA ASN A 156 23.13 1.14 2.25
C ASN A 156 23.22 0.21 3.46
N ASP A 157 22.07 -0.32 3.90
CA ASP A 157 21.99 -1.35 4.94
C ASP A 157 21.20 -2.55 4.40
N PHE A 158 21.91 -3.44 3.73
CA PHE A 158 21.32 -4.63 3.14
C PHE A 158 20.75 -5.58 4.21
N ARG A 159 21.37 -5.63 5.39
CA ARG A 159 20.89 -6.43 6.51
C ARG A 159 19.53 -5.91 6.98
N ALA A 160 19.43 -4.62 7.33
CA ALA A 160 18.17 -4.01 7.75
C ALA A 160 17.08 -4.11 6.67
N HIS A 161 17.46 -3.97 5.40
CA HIS A 161 16.54 -4.19 4.28
C HIS A 161 15.92 -5.60 4.29
N LEU A 162 16.76 -6.64 4.45
CA LEU A 162 16.28 -8.02 4.53
C LEU A 162 15.43 -8.27 5.77
N TYR A 163 15.86 -7.80 6.94
CA TYR A 163 15.07 -7.93 8.19
C TYR A 163 13.71 -7.22 8.10
N GLY A 164 13.64 -6.05 7.45
CA GLY A 164 12.37 -5.37 7.18
C GLY A 164 11.44 -6.18 6.29
N ARG A 165 11.96 -6.82 5.24
CA ARG A 165 11.18 -7.74 4.39
C ARG A 165 10.73 -8.99 5.15
N ILE A 166 11.56 -9.53 6.05
CA ILE A 166 11.18 -10.66 6.92
C ILE A 166 10.06 -10.26 7.87
N ALA A 167 10.15 -9.07 8.49
CA ALA A 167 9.12 -8.53 9.37
C ALA A 167 7.77 -8.41 8.65
N ARG A 168 7.76 -7.84 7.44
CA ARG A 168 6.58 -7.77 6.57
C ARG A 168 5.95 -9.14 6.30
N VAL A 169 6.75 -10.16 6.00
CA VAL A 169 6.24 -11.53 5.84
C VAL A 169 5.63 -12.04 7.16
N GLY A 170 6.25 -11.71 8.28
CA GLY A 170 5.81 -12.08 9.62
C GLY A 170 4.48 -11.48 10.07
N GLU A 171 4.10 -10.31 9.56
CA GLU A 171 2.76 -9.74 9.80
C GLU A 171 1.63 -10.68 9.33
N THR A 172 1.91 -11.53 8.33
CA THR A 172 0.92 -12.44 7.74
C THR A 172 1.11 -13.91 8.10
N SER A 173 2.35 -14.33 8.42
CA SER A 173 2.65 -15.73 8.70
C SER A 173 3.89 -15.90 9.57
N GLU A 174 3.66 -16.23 10.84
CA GLU A 174 4.74 -16.51 11.80
C GLU A 174 5.59 -17.73 11.39
N ALA A 175 4.97 -18.76 10.82
CA ALA A 175 5.69 -19.94 10.32
C ALA A 175 6.66 -19.61 9.18
N ARG A 176 6.28 -18.73 8.24
CA ARG A 176 7.17 -18.28 7.16
C ARG A 176 8.25 -17.34 7.69
N ARG A 177 7.91 -16.46 8.63
CA ARG A 177 8.86 -15.58 9.31
C ARG A 177 9.98 -16.37 9.98
N ARG A 178 9.62 -17.38 10.79
CA ARG A 178 10.60 -18.21 11.50
C ARG A 178 11.61 -18.84 10.55
N LYS A 179 11.13 -19.45 9.46
CA LYS A 179 12.01 -20.03 8.42
C LYS A 179 12.98 -19.03 7.80
N LEU A 180 12.55 -17.78 7.60
CA LEU A 180 13.40 -16.74 7.05
C LEU A 180 14.40 -16.19 8.08
N LEU A 181 13.98 -16.07 9.34
CA LEU A 181 14.88 -15.71 10.44
C LEU A 181 15.97 -16.76 10.62
N ASP A 182 15.63 -18.06 10.61
CA ASP A 182 16.60 -19.15 10.69
C ASP A 182 17.64 -19.08 9.54
N LEU A 183 17.21 -18.70 8.34
CA LEU A 183 18.11 -18.49 7.21
C LEU A 183 18.96 -17.23 7.39
N ALA A 184 18.38 -16.13 7.88
CA ALA A 184 19.09 -14.90 8.13
C ALA A 184 20.15 -15.05 9.25
N GLU A 185 19.88 -15.84 10.28
CA GLU A 185 20.83 -16.17 11.33
C GLU A 185 22.04 -16.93 10.78
N ARG A 186 21.84 -17.86 9.85
CA ARG A 186 22.97 -18.56 9.19
C ARG A 186 23.84 -17.63 8.36
N VAL A 187 23.26 -16.59 7.79
CA VAL A 187 23.97 -15.61 6.94
C VAL A 187 24.70 -14.57 7.78
N PHE A 188 24.06 -14.03 8.83
CA PHE A 188 24.54 -12.87 9.59
C PHE A 188 25.02 -13.19 11.01
N GLY A 189 24.72 -14.36 11.54
CA GLY A 189 25.06 -14.78 12.90
C GLY A 189 26.55 -15.02 13.13
N GLY A 190 27.34 -15.22 12.06
CA GLY A 190 28.79 -15.37 12.13
C GLY A 190 29.58 -14.05 12.21
N SER A 191 28.94 -12.90 11.99
CA SER A 191 29.63 -11.60 11.89
C SER A 191 29.85 -10.88 13.24
N ALA A 192 29.52 -11.50 14.38
CA ALA A 192 29.61 -10.87 15.70
C ALA A 192 30.97 -10.98 16.41
N HIS A 193 32.01 -11.55 15.77
CA HIS A 193 33.29 -11.85 16.43
C HIS A 193 34.56 -11.15 15.86
N VAL A 194 34.45 -10.11 15.02
CA VAL A 194 35.64 -9.52 14.36
C VAL A 194 35.94 -8.05 14.71
N HIS A 195 35.23 -7.43 15.67
CA HIS A 195 35.55 -6.06 16.10
C HIS A 195 35.79 -5.95 17.61
N GLU A 196 36.79 -6.68 18.10
CA GLU A 196 37.46 -6.40 19.38
C GLU A 196 38.87 -7.00 19.32
N ASN A 197 39.78 -6.27 18.65
CA ASN A 197 41.24 -6.27 18.88
C ASN A 197 41.93 -5.55 17.72
N THR A 198 42.07 -4.22 17.81
CA THR A 198 43.34 -3.51 17.57
C THR A 198 43.28 -2.17 18.26
#